data_AF-A0A8I2YXA1-F1
#
_entry.id   AF-A0A8I2YXA1-F1
#
_cell.length_a   1.000
_cell.length_b   1.000
_cell.length_c   1.000
_cell.angle_alpha   90.00
_cell.angle_beta   90.00
_cell.angle_gamma   90.00
#
_symmetry.space_group_name_H-M   'P 1'
#
loop_
_entity.id
_entity.type
_entity.pdbx_description
1 polymer ?
#
loop_
_entity_poly.entity_id
_entity_poly.type
_entity_poly.pdbx_seq_one_letter_code
_entity_poly.pdbx_strand_id
1 'polypeptide(L)'
;MENMTLPPSLPLSRRALASLTNRDGASNLKILNGICYIAAFSSANSIEEDPIVRLLRTCHQLERLEVIGSGMEPADTELDSQEADEIPATTAKLVLPRLHTLTLLSLPLSTLMHALLNAALPRLRALYLTPYDDVPFPRALTTQFLDIHGTSLSTLSLFTPKSWPTHFHPSPCTLFHTCPNLRHLSLETPLPALVPPDAAESGEALPLQILSIPRPNHDFWRSLETLLPLLPSLNVIRMRDVRWLRRGLNHHAQEAGVQGEMRVWRQRLAKRGGICLVDGDWKNMA
;
A
#
# COMPACT_ATOMS: atom_id res chain seq x y z
N MET A 1 -18.35 -17.06 -13.83
CA MET A 1 -18.39 -16.22 -12.62
C MET A 1 -17.29 -15.19 -12.77
N GLU A 2 -17.64 -13.91 -12.96
CA GLU A 2 -16.63 -12.88 -13.24
C GLU A 2 -16.04 -12.26 -11.97
N ASN A 3 -16.82 -12.22 -10.88
CA ASN A 3 -16.42 -11.59 -9.63
C ASN A 3 -16.53 -12.59 -8.48
N MET A 4 -15.47 -12.69 -7.69
CA MET A 4 -15.40 -13.47 -6.46
C MET A 4 -14.92 -12.58 -5.31
N THR A 5 -15.74 -12.46 -4.28
CA THR A 5 -15.41 -11.74 -3.06
C THR A 5 -15.56 -12.68 -1.89
N LEU A 6 -14.49 -12.85 -1.13
CA LEU A 6 -14.46 -13.68 0.06
C LEU A 6 -14.39 -12.79 1.31
N PRO A 7 -14.93 -13.24 2.44
CA PRO A 7 -14.76 -12.53 3.70
C PRO A 7 -13.29 -12.63 4.14
N PRO A 8 -12.62 -11.50 4.46
CA PRO A 8 -11.20 -11.50 4.83
C PRO A 8 -10.94 -12.20 6.18
N SER A 9 -11.99 -12.45 6.97
CA SER A 9 -11.93 -13.13 8.26
C SER A 9 -11.71 -14.64 8.16
N LEU A 10 -11.83 -15.23 6.96
CA LEU A 10 -11.73 -16.68 6.77
C LEU A 10 -10.47 -17.01 5.96
N PRO A 11 -9.38 -17.47 6.59
CA PRO A 11 -8.21 -17.92 5.85
C PRO A 11 -8.58 -19.13 4.99
N LEU A 12 -8.27 -19.05 3.69
CA LEU A 12 -8.48 -20.16 2.79
C LEU A 12 -7.38 -21.21 2.96
N SER A 13 -7.81 -22.47 3.07
CA SER A 13 -6.87 -23.59 3.02
C SER A 13 -6.28 -23.74 1.60
N ARG A 14 -5.08 -24.34 1.51
CA ARG A 14 -4.46 -24.71 0.22
C ARG A 14 -5.41 -25.54 -0.66
N ARG A 15 -6.20 -26.44 -0.06
CA ARG A 15 -7.20 -27.26 -0.75
C ARG A 15 -8.38 -26.45 -1.29
N ALA A 16 -8.81 -25.42 -0.55
CA ALA A 16 -9.85 -24.52 -1.02
C ALA A 16 -9.35 -23.72 -2.24
N LEU A 17 -8.14 -23.16 -2.17
CA LEU A 17 -7.51 -22.46 -3.30
C LEU A 17 -7.32 -23.38 -4.52
N ALA A 18 -6.83 -24.61 -4.33
CA ALA A 18 -6.69 -25.57 -5.41
C ALA A 18 -8.03 -25.94 -6.07
N SER A 19 -9.09 -26.08 -5.26
CA SER A 19 -10.44 -26.31 -5.78
C SER A 19 -10.96 -25.12 -6.61
N LEU A 20 -10.60 -23.89 -6.26
CA LEU A 20 -10.94 -22.70 -7.04
C LEU A 20 -10.24 -22.70 -8.40
N THR A 21 -8.98 -23.13 -8.46
CA THR A 21 -8.21 -23.23 -9.70
C THR A 21 -8.86 -24.17 -10.71
N ASN A 22 -9.39 -25.30 -10.24
CA ASN A 22 -9.98 -26.34 -11.08
C ASN A 22 -11.45 -26.09 -11.46
N ARG A 23 -12.04 -24.99 -10.98
CA ARG A 23 -13.46 -24.68 -11.22
C ARG A 23 -13.65 -24.09 -12.62
N ASP A 24 -14.68 -24.57 -13.31
CA ASP A 24 -15.09 -23.99 -14.59
C ASP A 24 -15.35 -22.48 -14.47
N GLY A 25 -14.66 -21.73 -15.32
CA GLY A 25 -14.76 -20.27 -15.37
C GLY A 25 -13.78 -19.51 -14.46
N ALA A 26 -12.81 -20.16 -13.81
CA ALA A 26 -11.71 -19.47 -13.13
C ALA A 26 -10.97 -18.50 -14.08
N SER A 27 -10.80 -18.87 -15.36
CA SER A 27 -10.19 -18.02 -16.38
C SER A 27 -11.00 -16.76 -16.74
N ASN A 28 -12.29 -16.73 -16.40
CA ASN A 28 -13.17 -15.59 -16.61
C ASN A 28 -13.24 -14.66 -15.39
N LEU A 29 -12.50 -14.94 -14.31
CA LEU A 29 -12.42 -14.06 -13.15
C LEU A 29 -11.73 -12.73 -13.51
N LYS A 30 -12.46 -11.64 -13.27
CA LYS A 30 -12.00 -10.26 -13.38
C LYS A 30 -11.67 -9.68 -12.00
N ILE A 31 -12.42 -10.05 -10.97
CA ILE A 31 -12.24 -9.55 -9.61
C ILE A 31 -12.10 -10.72 -8.65
N LEU A 32 -11.01 -10.70 -7.87
CA LEU A 32 -10.73 -11.68 -6.83
C LEU A 32 -10.33 -10.94 -5.55
N ASN A 33 -11.28 -10.82 -4.62
CA ASN A 33 -11.13 -10.01 -3.42
C ASN A 33 -11.22 -10.82 -2.12
N GLY A 34 -10.57 -10.30 -1.08
CA GLY A 34 -10.61 -10.86 0.28
C GLY A 34 -9.97 -12.23 0.42
N ILE A 35 -9.00 -12.60 -0.44
CA ILE A 35 -8.24 -13.83 -0.20
C ILE A 35 -7.37 -13.63 1.02
N CYS A 36 -7.75 -14.24 2.13
CA CYS A 36 -6.86 -14.40 3.27
C CYS A 36 -6.10 -15.73 3.10
N TYR A 37 -4.78 -15.69 3.08
CA TYR A 37 -3.97 -16.91 3.01
C TYR A 37 -2.76 -16.83 3.92
N ILE A 38 -2.45 -17.95 4.57
CA ILE A 38 -1.24 -18.07 5.40
C ILE A 38 -0.09 -18.34 4.42
N ALA A 39 0.72 -17.31 4.22
CA ALA A 39 1.91 -17.39 3.40
C ALA A 39 3.01 -18.14 4.17
N ALA A 40 2.93 -19.46 4.22
CA ALA A 40 4.13 -20.23 4.52
C ALA A 40 5.04 -20.11 3.29
N PHE A 41 6.25 -19.58 3.45
CA PHE A 41 7.30 -19.88 2.47
C PHE A 41 7.41 -21.39 2.46
N SER A 42 6.95 -21.98 1.36
CA SER A 42 7.09 -23.39 1.11
C SER A 42 8.57 -23.69 1.24
N SER A 43 8.95 -24.39 2.33
CA SER A 43 10.33 -24.84 2.54
C SER A 43 10.85 -25.48 1.25
N ALA A 44 12.16 -25.47 1.01
CA ALA A 44 12.76 -26.03 -0.22
C ALA A 44 12.29 -27.47 -0.56
N ASN A 45 11.70 -28.18 0.41
CA ASN A 45 11.14 -29.53 0.30
C ASN A 45 9.68 -29.58 -0.19
N SER A 46 9.00 -28.44 -0.32
CA SER A 46 7.65 -28.33 -0.85
C SER A 46 7.69 -28.35 -2.38
N ILE A 47 7.68 -29.55 -2.96
CA ILE A 47 7.57 -29.78 -4.42
C ILE A 47 6.32 -29.09 -5.02
N GLU A 48 5.29 -28.87 -4.20
CA GLU A 48 4.05 -28.25 -4.65
C GLU A 48 4.14 -26.73 -4.74
N GLU A 49 3.97 -26.24 -5.96
CA GLU A 49 3.70 -24.84 -6.26
C GLU A 49 2.59 -24.25 -5.38
N ASP A 50 2.79 -23.00 -4.98
CA ASP A 50 1.82 -22.20 -4.23
C ASP A 50 0.45 -22.17 -4.95
N PRO A 51 -0.63 -22.64 -4.29
CA PRO A 51 -1.95 -22.74 -4.91
C PRO A 51 -2.52 -21.38 -5.34
N ILE A 52 -2.14 -20.27 -4.69
CA ILE A 52 -2.58 -18.95 -5.12
C ILE A 52 -1.90 -18.53 -6.42
N VAL A 53 -0.60 -18.81 -6.57
CA VAL A 53 0.14 -18.55 -7.81
C VAL A 53 -0.45 -19.39 -8.95
N ARG A 54 -0.78 -20.66 -8.67
CA ARG A 54 -1.43 -21.54 -9.65
C ARG A 54 -2.81 -21.01 -10.08
N LEU A 55 -3.62 -20.54 -9.13
CA LEU A 55 -4.91 -19.90 -9.43
C LEU A 55 -4.72 -18.68 -10.33
N LEU A 56 -3.79 -17.79 -9.99
CA LEU A 56 -3.58 -16.56 -10.76
C LEU A 56 -3.08 -16.81 -12.18
N ARG A 57 -2.41 -17.94 -12.45
CA ARG A 57 -2.06 -18.32 -13.82
C ARG A 57 -3.24 -18.61 -14.71
N THR A 58 -4.34 -19.13 -14.17
CA THR A 58 -5.52 -19.42 -14.99
C THR A 58 -6.36 -18.15 -15.21
N CYS A 59 -6.26 -17.17 -14.31
CA CYS A 59 -7.01 -15.91 -14.30
C CYS A 59 -6.43 -14.81 -15.23
N HIS A 60 -6.31 -15.05 -16.54
CA HIS A 60 -5.76 -14.05 -17.48
C HIS A 60 -6.59 -12.77 -17.63
N GLN A 61 -7.87 -12.83 -17.28
CA GLN A 61 -8.82 -11.71 -17.34
C GLN A 61 -8.83 -10.86 -16.07
N LEU A 62 -7.97 -11.17 -15.09
CA LEU A 62 -7.99 -10.53 -13.79
C LEU A 62 -7.63 -9.04 -13.88
N GLU A 63 -8.52 -8.21 -13.37
CA GLU A 63 -8.44 -6.74 -13.34
C GLU A 63 -8.11 -6.24 -11.93
N ARG A 64 -8.65 -6.93 -10.90
CA ARG A 64 -8.50 -6.57 -9.49
C ARG A 64 -8.17 -7.79 -8.64
N LEU A 65 -7.12 -7.67 -7.84
CA LEU A 65 -6.68 -8.70 -6.90
C LEU A 65 -6.50 -8.10 -5.51
N GLU A 66 -7.10 -8.72 -4.50
CA GLU A 66 -6.83 -8.42 -3.10
C GLU A 66 -6.48 -9.70 -2.35
N VAL A 67 -5.28 -9.67 -1.75
CA VAL A 67 -4.73 -10.74 -0.92
C VAL A 67 -4.26 -10.16 0.40
N ILE A 68 -4.59 -10.86 1.47
CA ILE A 68 -4.29 -10.51 2.85
C ILE A 68 -3.50 -11.68 3.43
N GLY A 69 -2.29 -11.39 3.91
CA GLY A 69 -1.43 -12.34 4.60
C GLY A 69 -1.62 -12.31 6.11
N SER A 70 -0.83 -13.14 6.80
CA SER A 70 -0.79 -13.22 8.25
C SER A 70 0.01 -12.09 8.92
N GLY A 71 0.82 -11.35 8.16
CA GLY A 71 1.79 -10.39 8.70
C GLY A 71 3.10 -11.05 9.10
N MET A 72 3.97 -10.32 9.79
CA MET A 72 5.14 -10.90 10.48
C MET A 72 4.75 -11.18 11.93
N GLU A 73 5.12 -12.35 12.44
CA GLU A 73 5.12 -12.58 13.87
C GLU A 73 6.38 -11.95 14.50
N PRO A 74 6.32 -11.47 15.76
CA PRO A 74 7.49 -10.91 16.43
C PRO A 74 8.63 -11.92 16.54
N ALA A 75 8.33 -13.22 16.66
CA ALA A 75 9.31 -14.30 16.67
C ALA A 75 10.09 -14.40 15.35
N ASP A 76 9.49 -14.04 14.20
CA ASP A 76 10.15 -14.03 12.90
C ASP A 76 11.26 -12.98 12.81
N THR A 77 11.31 -12.04 13.77
CA THR A 77 12.31 -10.97 13.81
C THR A 77 13.58 -11.34 14.55
N GLU A 78 13.52 -12.34 15.42
CA GLU A 78 14.63 -12.76 16.27
C GLU A 78 15.38 -14.00 15.72
N LEU A 79 14.86 -14.64 14.67
CA LEU A 79 15.56 -15.72 13.98
C LEU A 79 16.74 -15.14 13.21
N ASP A 80 17.92 -15.24 13.83
CA ASP A 80 19.21 -14.86 13.27
C ASP A 80 19.41 -15.48 11.87
N SER A 81 19.92 -14.63 10.98
CA SER A 81 20.32 -14.79 9.57
C SER A 81 21.19 -16.00 9.16
N GLN A 82 21.24 -17.09 9.94
CA GLN A 82 22.06 -18.27 9.65
C GLN A 82 21.39 -19.30 8.73
N GLU A 83 20.06 -19.27 8.60
CA GLU A 83 19.36 -19.92 7.50
C GLU A 83 18.84 -18.80 6.60
N ALA A 84 19.73 -18.25 5.76
CA ALA A 84 19.29 -17.56 4.56
C ALA A 84 18.60 -18.61 3.69
N ASP A 85 17.33 -18.90 4.01
CA ASP A 85 16.45 -19.71 3.20
C ASP A 85 16.58 -19.15 1.78
N GLU A 86 17.25 -19.92 0.91
CA GLU A 86 17.33 -19.61 -0.50
C GLU A 86 15.90 -19.36 -0.95
N ILE A 87 15.59 -18.12 -1.35
CA ILE A 87 14.27 -17.78 -1.87
C ILE A 87 14.01 -18.81 -2.98
N PRO A 88 13.08 -19.78 -2.80
CA PRO A 88 12.81 -20.78 -3.82
C PRO A 88 12.60 -20.05 -5.15
N ALA A 89 13.46 -20.38 -6.11
CA ALA A 89 13.40 -19.85 -7.46
C ALA A 89 12.03 -20.21 -8.02
N THR A 90 11.06 -19.31 -7.85
CA THR A 90 9.72 -19.51 -8.37
C THR A 90 9.86 -19.36 -9.87
N THR A 91 10.03 -20.48 -10.58
CA THR A 91 10.28 -20.51 -12.04
C THR A 91 9.12 -20.01 -12.88
N ALA A 92 8.00 -19.74 -12.23
CA ALA A 92 6.73 -19.95 -12.86
C ALA A 92 6.03 -18.59 -13.06
N LYS A 93 6.34 -18.01 -14.22
CA LYS A 93 5.99 -16.66 -14.68
C LYS A 93 4.47 -16.39 -14.60
N LEU A 94 4.08 -15.32 -13.89
CA LEU A 94 2.71 -14.81 -13.90
C LEU A 94 2.52 -13.81 -15.05
N VAL A 95 1.38 -13.92 -15.74
CA VAL A 95 0.98 -13.03 -16.84
C VAL A 95 -0.42 -12.52 -16.56
N LEU A 96 -0.50 -11.28 -16.06
CA LEU A 96 -1.74 -10.63 -15.63
C LEU A 96 -1.94 -9.32 -16.40
N PRO A 97 -2.22 -9.39 -17.72
CA PRO A 97 -2.13 -8.25 -18.63
C PRO A 97 -3.22 -7.19 -18.37
N ARG A 98 -4.29 -7.58 -17.68
CA ARG A 98 -5.44 -6.71 -17.35
C ARG A 98 -5.42 -6.16 -15.93
N LEU A 99 -4.52 -6.65 -15.08
CA LEU A 99 -4.50 -6.28 -13.67
C LEU A 99 -4.12 -4.82 -13.53
N HIS A 100 -5.05 -4.02 -13.01
CA HIS A 100 -4.86 -2.59 -12.82
C HIS A 100 -4.94 -2.17 -11.35
N THR A 101 -5.54 -2.98 -10.49
CA THR A 101 -5.63 -2.75 -9.05
C THR A 101 -5.15 -3.96 -8.28
N LEU A 102 -4.16 -3.74 -7.42
CA LEU A 102 -3.54 -4.77 -6.61
C LEU A 102 -3.53 -4.34 -5.14
N THR A 103 -4.03 -5.19 -4.27
CA THR A 103 -4.01 -5.00 -2.82
C THR A 103 -3.28 -6.18 -2.19
N LEU A 104 -2.17 -5.91 -1.52
CA LEU A 104 -1.34 -6.90 -0.83
C LEU A 104 -1.10 -6.40 0.60
N LEU A 105 -1.90 -6.89 1.53
CA LEU A 105 -1.86 -6.44 2.93
C LEU A 105 -1.24 -7.52 3.80
N SER A 106 -0.44 -7.13 4.79
CA SER A 106 0.21 -8.07 5.72
C SER A 106 0.99 -9.19 5.01
N LEU A 107 1.62 -8.86 3.89
CA LEU A 107 2.41 -9.77 3.05
C LEU A 107 3.85 -9.25 2.89
N PRO A 108 4.68 -9.32 3.95
CA PRO A 108 6.07 -8.87 3.89
C PRO A 108 6.85 -9.65 2.84
N LEU A 109 6.72 -10.97 2.86
CA LEU A 109 7.44 -11.92 2.04
C LEU A 109 6.51 -13.09 1.74
N SER A 110 6.30 -13.40 0.45
CA SER A 110 5.58 -14.61 0.04
C SER A 110 5.94 -15.07 -1.37
N THR A 111 5.68 -16.34 -1.70
CA THR A 111 5.80 -16.88 -3.07
C THR A 111 4.95 -16.09 -4.07
N LEU A 112 3.78 -15.61 -3.65
CA LEU A 112 2.97 -14.70 -4.44
C LEU A 112 3.67 -13.36 -4.70
N MET A 113 4.17 -12.71 -3.65
CA MET A 113 4.92 -11.44 -3.78
C MET A 113 6.09 -11.61 -4.75
N HIS A 114 6.86 -12.68 -4.61
CA HIS A 114 7.98 -12.99 -5.49
C HIS A 114 7.54 -13.27 -6.94
N ALA A 115 6.45 -14.01 -7.14
CA ALA A 115 5.91 -14.27 -8.47
C ALA A 115 5.39 -12.98 -9.14
N LEU A 116 4.76 -12.08 -8.37
CA LEU A 116 4.30 -10.77 -8.85
C LEU A 116 5.45 -9.79 -9.10
N LEU A 117 6.53 -9.86 -8.32
CA LEU A 117 7.76 -9.10 -8.53
C LEU A 117 8.31 -9.33 -9.95
N ASN A 118 8.27 -10.60 -10.39
CA ASN A 118 8.73 -11.04 -11.71
C ASN A 118 7.64 -11.02 -12.80
N ALA A 119 6.41 -10.62 -12.46
CA ALA A 119 5.29 -10.61 -13.39
C ALA A 119 5.28 -9.33 -14.25
N ALA A 120 4.86 -9.44 -15.51
CA ALA A 120 4.55 -8.26 -16.31
C ALA A 120 3.16 -7.73 -15.91
N LEU A 121 3.10 -6.54 -15.30
CA LEU A 121 1.87 -5.88 -14.86
C LEU A 121 1.64 -4.56 -15.63
N PRO A 122 1.50 -4.59 -16.98
CA PRO A 122 1.56 -3.39 -17.82
C PRO A 122 0.43 -2.38 -17.58
N ARG A 123 -0.66 -2.81 -16.92
CA ARG A 123 -1.83 -1.98 -16.62
C ARG A 123 -1.95 -1.61 -15.15
N LEU A 124 -0.98 -1.97 -14.31
CA LEU A 124 -1.04 -1.66 -12.89
C LEU A 124 -1.02 -0.14 -12.69
N ARG A 125 -2.05 0.39 -12.04
CA ARG A 125 -2.19 1.82 -11.74
C ARG A 125 -2.43 2.11 -10.27
N ALA A 126 -3.07 1.18 -9.56
CA ALA A 126 -3.40 1.33 -8.15
C ALA A 126 -2.80 0.18 -7.33
N LEU A 127 -1.97 0.53 -6.36
CA LEU A 127 -1.36 -0.39 -5.42
C LEU A 127 -1.77 -0.02 -3.99
N TYR A 128 -2.24 -1.02 -3.24
CA TYR A 128 -2.51 -0.94 -1.81
C TYR A 128 -1.61 -1.95 -1.11
N LEU A 129 -0.77 -1.48 -0.20
CA LEU A 129 0.31 -2.28 0.37
C LEU A 129 0.44 -2.03 1.87
N THR A 130 0.77 -3.06 2.63
CA THR A 130 1.34 -2.83 3.98
C THR A 130 2.80 -2.43 3.83
N PRO A 131 3.21 -1.26 4.35
CA PRO A 131 4.59 -0.86 4.31
C PRO A 131 5.46 -1.82 5.13
N TYR A 132 6.73 -1.98 4.75
CA TYR A 132 7.73 -2.82 5.44
C TYR A 132 9.14 -2.25 5.22
N ASP A 133 9.28 -0.92 5.19
CA ASP A 133 10.55 -0.25 4.83
C ASP A 133 11.65 -0.43 5.88
N ASP A 134 11.26 -0.74 7.13
CA ASP A 134 12.15 -1.09 8.23
C ASP A 134 12.70 -2.51 8.15
N VAL A 135 12.18 -3.33 7.24
CA VAL A 135 12.54 -4.75 7.12
C VAL A 135 13.39 -4.96 5.88
N PRO A 136 14.69 -5.28 6.03
CA PRO A 136 15.58 -5.40 4.89
C PRO A 136 15.27 -6.66 4.08
N PHE A 137 15.68 -6.63 2.81
CA PHE A 137 15.75 -7.83 1.99
C PHE A 137 16.67 -8.89 2.64
N PRO A 138 16.34 -10.20 2.57
CA PRO A 138 15.21 -10.81 1.86
C PRO A 138 13.90 -10.90 2.64
N ARG A 139 13.83 -10.35 3.86
CA ARG A 139 12.71 -10.56 4.79
C ARG A 139 11.44 -9.80 4.42
N ALA A 140 11.56 -8.77 3.59
CA ALA A 140 10.43 -8.12 2.94
C ALA A 140 10.75 -7.81 1.47
N LEU A 141 9.71 -7.82 0.62
CA LEU A 141 9.80 -7.53 -0.82
C LEU A 141 9.13 -6.22 -1.22
N THR A 142 8.60 -5.46 -0.25
CA THR A 142 7.85 -4.21 -0.48
C THR A 142 8.64 -3.19 -1.28
N THR A 143 9.89 -2.90 -0.89
CA THR A 143 10.71 -1.89 -1.55
C THR A 143 11.08 -2.30 -2.97
N GLN A 144 11.50 -3.55 -3.18
CA GLN A 144 11.80 -4.09 -4.51
C GLN A 144 10.57 -4.08 -5.42
N PHE A 145 9.39 -4.34 -4.85
CA PHE A 145 8.14 -4.29 -5.60
C PHE A 145 7.84 -2.87 -6.09
N LEU A 146 8.07 -1.86 -5.26
CA LEU A 146 7.93 -0.46 -5.64
C LEU A 146 8.99 -0.04 -6.66
N ASP A 147 10.24 -0.53 -6.54
CA ASP A 147 11.30 -0.22 -7.51
C ASP A 147 10.96 -0.74 -8.92
N ILE A 148 10.39 -1.94 -9.00
CA ILE A 148 10.07 -2.58 -10.30
C ILE A 148 8.78 -2.01 -10.91
N HIS A 149 7.73 -1.85 -10.10
CA HIS A 149 6.38 -1.53 -10.61
C HIS A 149 5.96 -0.08 -10.38
N GLY A 150 6.66 0.67 -9.53
CA GLY A 150 6.26 1.98 -9.02
C GLY A 150 6.06 3.05 -10.10
N THR A 151 6.87 3.01 -11.15
CA THR A 151 6.79 3.97 -12.28
C THR A 151 5.45 3.91 -13.02
N SER A 152 4.74 2.79 -12.98
CA SER A 152 3.44 2.63 -13.62
C SER A 152 2.26 3.17 -12.78
N LEU A 153 2.48 3.38 -11.48
CA LEU A 153 1.45 3.69 -10.50
C LEU A 153 0.98 5.15 -10.58
N SER A 154 -0.33 5.33 -10.53
CA SER A 154 -0.98 6.63 -10.31
C SER A 154 -1.55 6.75 -8.89
N THR A 155 -1.82 5.62 -8.24
CA THR A 155 -2.38 5.56 -6.89
C THR A 155 -1.55 4.60 -6.05
N LEU A 156 -1.04 5.08 -4.92
CA LEU A 156 -0.38 4.27 -3.91
C LEU A 156 -1.05 4.52 -2.56
N SER A 157 -1.42 3.44 -1.87
CA SER A 157 -1.97 3.51 -0.53
C SER A 157 -1.23 2.54 0.39
N LEU A 158 -0.44 3.11 1.28
CA LEU A 158 0.24 2.37 2.33
C LEU A 158 -0.70 2.28 3.54
N PHE A 159 -0.98 1.05 3.97
CA PHE A 159 -1.90 0.78 5.05
C PHE A 159 -1.56 -0.51 5.81
N THR A 160 -1.56 -0.43 7.13
CA THR A 160 -1.41 -1.59 8.02
C THR A 160 -2.79 -2.00 8.56
N PRO A 161 -3.25 -3.24 8.27
CA PRO A 161 -4.48 -3.76 8.86
C PRO A 161 -4.45 -3.70 10.39
N LYS A 162 -5.61 -3.38 10.99
CA LYS A 162 -5.74 -3.26 12.44
C LYS A 162 -5.74 -4.67 13.07
N SER A 163 -4.60 -5.11 13.58
CA SER A 163 -4.42 -6.29 14.44
C SER A 163 -4.08 -5.86 15.86
N TRP A 164 -4.25 -6.73 16.86
CA TRP A 164 -3.75 -6.49 18.22
C TRP A 164 -2.73 -7.58 18.59
N PRO A 165 -1.48 -7.22 18.93
CA PRO A 165 -0.88 -5.89 18.85
C PRO A 165 -0.76 -5.39 17.39
N THR A 166 -0.84 -4.07 17.17
CA THR A 166 -0.61 -3.46 15.85
C THR A 166 0.87 -3.13 15.70
N HIS A 167 1.53 -3.76 14.74
CA HIS A 167 2.90 -3.44 14.37
C HIS A 167 2.88 -2.48 13.19
N PHE A 168 3.27 -1.23 13.44
CA PHE A 168 3.34 -0.20 12.41
C PHE A 168 4.71 -0.21 11.75
N HIS A 169 4.71 -0.13 10.43
CA HIS A 169 5.93 -0.12 9.63
C HIS A 169 6.01 1.23 8.89
N PRO A 170 7.19 1.86 8.85
CA PRO A 170 7.38 3.12 8.15
C PRO A 170 7.18 2.94 6.64
N SER A 171 6.66 3.99 6.01
CA SER A 171 6.64 4.09 4.54
C SER A 171 8.04 4.48 4.02
N PRO A 172 8.42 4.08 2.79
CA PRO A 172 9.69 4.51 2.21
C PRO A 172 9.79 6.04 2.10
N CYS A 173 10.96 6.60 2.37
CA CYS A 173 11.22 8.04 2.17
C CYS A 173 11.42 8.41 0.69
N THR A 174 11.74 7.43 -0.15
CA THR A 174 12.08 7.56 -1.58
C THR A 174 10.87 7.42 -2.53
N LEU A 175 9.64 7.50 -2.03
CA LEU A 175 8.42 7.24 -2.82
C LEU A 175 8.30 8.06 -4.11
N PHE A 176 8.77 9.31 -4.14
CA PHE A 176 8.73 10.13 -5.35
C PHE A 176 9.80 9.75 -6.38
N HIS A 177 10.84 9.02 -5.98
CA HIS A 177 11.84 8.45 -6.89
C HIS A 177 11.31 7.17 -7.54
N THR A 178 10.73 6.28 -6.72
CA THR A 178 10.25 4.97 -7.19
C THR A 178 8.91 5.07 -7.90
N CYS A 179 8.05 6.01 -7.48
CA CYS A 179 6.71 6.21 -8.01
C CYS A 179 6.50 7.67 -8.48
N PRO A 180 7.20 8.13 -9.53
CA PRO A 180 7.16 9.53 -9.97
C PRO A 180 5.80 9.96 -10.55
N ASN A 181 4.97 9.02 -11.00
CA ASN A 181 3.69 9.30 -11.67
C ASN A 181 2.48 9.34 -10.72
N LEU A 182 2.71 9.34 -9.40
CA LEU A 182 1.62 9.32 -8.41
C LEU A 182 0.77 10.58 -8.46
N ARG A 183 -0.54 10.35 -8.60
CA ARG A 183 -1.60 11.37 -8.42
C ARG A 183 -2.23 11.27 -7.05
N HIS A 184 -2.35 10.07 -6.50
CA HIS A 184 -2.89 9.84 -5.18
C HIS A 184 -1.90 9.05 -4.32
N LEU A 185 -1.54 9.62 -3.17
CA LEU A 185 -0.66 9.00 -2.19
C LEU A 185 -1.35 8.96 -0.84
N SER A 186 -1.47 7.78 -0.23
CA SER A 186 -1.87 7.61 1.16
C SER A 186 -0.74 6.98 1.95
N LEU A 187 -0.28 7.67 2.99
CA LEU A 187 0.81 7.26 3.87
C LEU A 187 0.27 6.62 5.15
N GLU A 188 1.08 5.78 5.77
CA GLU A 188 0.79 5.12 7.04
C GLU A 188 1.61 5.73 8.19
N THR A 189 1.22 5.42 9.43
CA THR A 189 2.02 5.74 10.62
C THR A 189 3.15 4.71 10.78
N PRO A 190 4.38 5.10 11.16
CA PRO A 190 4.87 6.48 11.26
C PRO A 190 5.05 7.14 9.89
N LEU A 191 4.82 8.46 9.84
CA LEU A 191 4.96 9.24 8.60
C LEU A 191 6.44 9.40 8.23
N PRO A 192 6.82 9.17 6.95
CA PRO A 192 8.21 9.30 6.51
C PRO A 192 8.63 10.75 6.29
N ALA A 193 9.93 11.02 6.40
CA ALA A 193 10.52 12.24 5.88
C ALA A 193 10.72 12.07 4.36
N LEU A 194 9.72 12.47 3.57
CA LEU A 194 9.74 12.30 2.12
C LEU A 194 10.88 13.11 1.47
N VAL A 195 11.66 12.45 0.63
CA VAL A 195 12.78 13.05 -0.08
C VAL A 195 12.32 13.50 -1.47
N PRO A 196 12.59 14.76 -1.88
CA PRO A 196 12.31 15.21 -3.25
C PRO A 196 13.13 14.40 -4.26
N PRO A 197 12.62 14.14 -5.47
CA PRO A 197 13.40 13.49 -6.52
C PRO A 197 14.62 14.34 -6.91
N ASP A 198 15.75 13.73 -7.24
CA ASP A 198 16.93 14.45 -7.77
C ASP A 198 16.58 15.32 -9.00
N ALA A 199 15.63 14.84 -9.83
CA ALA A 199 15.09 15.57 -10.99
C ALA A 199 14.33 16.86 -10.62
N ALA A 200 14.07 17.13 -9.33
CA ALA A 200 13.57 18.42 -8.87
C ALA A 200 14.54 19.57 -9.21
N GLU A 201 15.84 19.28 -9.35
CA GLU A 201 16.83 20.25 -9.86
C GLU A 201 16.58 20.62 -11.33
N SER A 202 15.93 19.72 -12.09
CA SER A 202 15.54 19.95 -13.49
C SER A 202 14.21 20.69 -13.63
N GLY A 203 13.54 21.02 -12.51
CA GLY A 203 12.27 21.74 -12.50
C GLY A 203 11.04 20.92 -12.89
N GLU A 204 11.15 19.58 -12.92
CA GLU A 204 10.00 18.73 -13.21
C GLU A 204 9.01 18.72 -12.02
N ALA A 205 7.77 19.08 -12.31
CA ALA A 205 6.70 19.11 -11.33
C ALA A 205 6.12 17.71 -11.09
N LEU A 206 5.91 17.36 -9.83
CA LEU A 206 5.25 16.13 -9.44
C LEU A 206 3.73 16.21 -9.69
N PRO A 207 3.10 15.15 -10.27
CA PRO A 207 1.69 15.16 -10.66
C PRO A 207 0.73 14.88 -9.48
N LEU A 208 1.21 14.89 -8.24
CA LEU A 208 0.42 14.54 -7.06
C LEU A 208 -0.74 15.53 -6.87
N GLN A 209 -1.94 14.98 -6.72
CA GLN A 209 -3.20 15.72 -6.56
C GLN A 209 -3.75 15.56 -5.14
N ILE A 210 -3.66 14.34 -4.60
CA ILE A 210 -4.22 14.00 -3.29
C ILE A 210 -3.15 13.35 -2.43
N LEU A 211 -2.91 13.95 -1.25
CA LEU A 211 -2.08 13.37 -0.20
C LEU A 211 -2.96 13.03 1.01
N SER A 212 -3.00 11.76 1.40
CA SER A 212 -3.69 11.30 2.61
C SER A 212 -2.68 10.90 3.68
N ILE A 213 -2.82 11.41 4.89
CA ILE A 213 -2.02 11.02 6.05
C ILE A 213 -2.92 10.60 7.22
N PRO A 214 -2.47 9.76 8.16
CA PRO A 214 -3.30 9.31 9.28
C PRO A 214 -3.79 10.48 10.13
N ARG A 215 -2.84 11.32 10.58
CA ARG A 215 -3.07 12.48 11.44
C ARG A 215 -2.07 13.59 11.09
N PRO A 216 -2.37 14.86 11.40
CA PRO A 216 -1.38 15.92 11.40
C PRO A 216 -0.17 15.54 12.26
N ASN A 217 1.02 15.89 11.77
CA ASN A 217 2.28 15.67 12.47
C ASN A 217 3.24 16.81 12.13
N HIS A 218 3.77 17.48 13.15
CA HIS A 218 4.61 18.65 12.97
C HIS A 218 5.91 18.38 12.19
N ASP A 219 6.54 17.22 12.38
CA ASP A 219 7.76 16.87 11.66
C ASP A 219 7.48 16.58 10.19
N PHE A 220 6.37 15.89 9.90
CA PHE A 220 5.90 15.69 8.54
C PHE A 220 5.54 17.01 7.86
N TRP A 221 4.97 17.98 8.58
CA TRP A 221 4.67 19.30 8.03
C TRP A 221 5.92 19.98 7.45
N ARG A 222 7.07 19.88 8.14
CA ARG A 222 8.34 20.46 7.65
C ARG A 222 8.78 19.82 6.34
N SER A 223 8.67 18.49 6.23
CA SER A 223 8.97 17.76 4.99
C SER A 223 7.96 18.10 3.88
N LEU A 224 6.68 18.28 4.21
CA LEU A 224 5.69 18.71 3.24
C LEU A 224 5.98 20.12 2.74
N GLU A 225 6.34 21.06 3.62
CA GLU A 225 6.65 22.45 3.23
C GLU A 225 7.79 22.56 2.21
N THR A 226 8.80 21.70 2.30
CA THR A 226 9.89 21.66 1.32
C THR A 226 9.44 21.06 -0.03
N LEU A 227 8.45 20.17 -0.01
CA LEU A 227 7.92 19.53 -1.21
C LEU A 227 6.84 20.34 -1.92
N LEU A 228 6.09 21.21 -1.22
CA LEU A 228 4.99 21.98 -1.80
C LEU A 228 5.34 22.72 -3.11
N PRO A 229 6.53 23.35 -3.27
CA PRO A 229 6.90 23.99 -4.54
C PRO A 229 6.98 23.01 -5.73
N LEU A 230 7.25 21.74 -5.47
CA LEU A 230 7.34 20.67 -6.47
C LEU A 230 5.99 20.02 -6.77
N LEU A 231 4.94 20.38 -6.02
CA LEU A 231 3.62 19.76 -6.07
C LEU A 231 2.54 20.75 -6.56
N PRO A 232 2.67 21.38 -7.74
CA PRO A 232 1.73 22.40 -8.19
C PRO A 232 0.32 21.86 -8.46
N SER A 233 0.18 20.54 -8.64
CA SER A 233 -1.12 19.88 -8.85
C SER A 233 -1.82 19.49 -7.55
N LEU A 234 -1.16 19.62 -6.39
CA LEU A 234 -1.70 19.18 -5.11
C LEU A 234 -2.86 20.07 -4.71
N ASN A 235 -4.07 19.50 -4.68
CA ASN A 235 -5.29 20.24 -4.40
C ASN A 235 -6.00 19.76 -3.12
N VAL A 236 -5.71 18.54 -2.65
CA VAL A 236 -6.32 17.98 -1.45
C VAL A 236 -5.29 17.32 -0.54
N ILE A 237 -5.35 17.67 0.74
CA ILE A 237 -4.72 16.93 1.83
C ILE A 237 -5.81 16.34 2.72
N ARG A 238 -5.77 15.03 2.96
CA ARG A 238 -6.75 14.30 3.77
C ARG A 238 -6.13 13.79 5.06
N MET A 239 -6.82 14.02 6.18
CA MET A 239 -6.48 13.46 7.49
C MET A 239 -7.35 12.23 7.77
N ARG A 240 -6.84 11.02 7.52
CA ARG A 240 -7.64 9.78 7.48
C ARG A 240 -8.31 9.42 8.80
N ASP A 241 -7.60 9.57 9.92
CA ASP A 241 -8.04 9.09 11.24
C ASP A 241 -8.60 10.21 12.13
N VAL A 242 -8.92 11.35 11.55
CA VAL A 242 -9.43 12.52 12.24
C VAL A 242 -10.73 12.95 11.60
N ARG A 243 -11.66 13.46 12.42
CA ARG A 243 -12.89 14.12 11.96
C ARG A 243 -12.91 15.54 12.49
N TRP A 244 -13.43 16.48 11.71
CA TRP A 244 -13.66 17.84 12.20
C TRP A 244 -14.68 17.80 13.36
N LEU A 245 -14.40 18.55 14.43
CA LEU A 245 -15.40 18.74 15.48
C LEU A 245 -16.59 19.55 14.98
N ARG A 246 -17.78 19.20 15.46
CA ARG A 246 -19.02 19.93 15.12
C ARG A 246 -19.00 21.33 15.73
N ARG A 247 -19.54 22.31 15.00
CA ARG A 247 -19.84 23.65 15.50
C ARG A 247 -20.79 23.53 16.70
N GLY A 248 -20.37 23.99 17.88
CA GLY A 248 -21.14 23.88 19.14
C GLY A 248 -20.36 23.28 20.31
N LEU A 249 -19.21 22.63 20.07
CA LEU A 249 -18.26 22.26 21.12
C LEU A 249 -17.42 23.47 21.56
N ASN A 250 -17.03 23.49 22.84
CA ASN A 250 -16.34 24.60 23.51
C ASN A 250 -15.11 25.09 22.71
N HIS A 251 -14.92 26.41 22.60
CA HIS A 251 -13.92 27.03 21.70
C HIS A 251 -12.49 26.51 21.96
N HIS A 252 -12.11 26.37 23.23
CA HIS A 252 -10.81 25.83 23.63
C HIS A 252 -10.58 24.38 23.20
N ALA A 253 -11.63 23.55 23.14
CA ALA A 253 -11.51 22.17 22.66
C ALA A 253 -11.24 22.10 21.14
N GLN A 254 -11.55 23.16 20.40
CA GLN A 254 -11.30 23.25 18.96
C GLN A 254 -9.90 23.78 18.61
N GLU A 255 -9.20 24.35 19.59
CA GLU A 255 -7.86 24.95 19.43
C GLU A 255 -6.74 24.07 19.97
N ALA A 256 -7.06 23.08 20.81
CA ALA A 256 -6.10 22.16 21.38
C ALA A 256 -5.95 20.86 20.58
N GLY A 257 -4.76 20.27 20.64
CA GLY A 257 -4.44 18.98 20.04
C GLY A 257 -4.64 18.95 18.52
N VAL A 258 -5.12 17.81 18.03
CA VAL A 258 -5.22 17.51 16.59
C VAL A 258 -6.09 18.53 15.82
N GLN A 259 -7.14 19.07 16.44
CA GLN A 259 -8.02 20.06 15.78
C GLN A 259 -7.32 21.40 15.56
N GLY A 260 -6.57 21.86 16.56
CA GLY A 260 -5.73 23.05 16.46
C GLY A 260 -4.70 22.91 15.34
N GLU A 261 -4.02 21.76 15.27
CA GLU A 261 -3.07 21.46 14.20
C GLU A 261 -3.72 21.47 12.82
N MET A 262 -4.87 20.80 12.65
CA MET A 262 -5.61 20.83 11.38
C MET A 262 -6.00 22.25 10.98
N ARG A 263 -6.40 23.12 11.91
CA ARG A 263 -6.71 24.53 11.63
C ARG A 263 -5.47 25.30 11.16
N VAL A 264 -4.33 25.12 11.83
CA VAL A 264 -3.06 25.75 11.45
C VAL A 264 -2.65 25.30 10.05
N TRP A 265 -2.73 24.00 9.75
CA TRP A 265 -2.44 23.46 8.43
C TRP A 265 -3.36 24.05 7.37
N ARG A 266 -4.68 24.05 7.61
CA ARG A 266 -5.67 24.63 6.69
C ARG A 266 -5.32 26.07 6.33
N GLN A 267 -5.01 26.90 7.34
CA GLN A 267 -4.67 28.31 7.11
C GLN A 267 -3.39 28.47 6.26
N ARG A 268 -2.37 27.66 6.51
CA ARG A 268 -1.11 27.69 5.75
C ARG A 268 -1.29 27.19 4.31
N LEU A 269 -2.02 26.09 4.15
CA LEU A 269 -2.33 25.47 2.85
C LEU A 269 -3.19 26.39 1.97
N ALA A 270 -4.19 27.07 2.56
CA ALA A 270 -5.00 28.05 1.83
C ALA A 270 -4.16 29.18 1.25
N LYS A 271 -3.17 29.69 2.01
CA LYS A 271 -2.28 30.78 1.56
C LYS A 271 -1.28 30.35 0.47
N ARG A 272 -0.91 29.08 0.41
CA ARG A 272 0.17 28.56 -0.46
C ARG A 272 -0.30 27.99 -1.81
N GLY A 273 -1.59 28.04 -2.11
CA GLY A 273 -2.12 27.53 -3.38
C GLY A 273 -3.59 27.11 -3.35
N GLY A 274 -4.35 27.48 -2.30
CA GLY A 274 -5.75 27.07 -2.18
C GLY A 274 -5.93 25.57 -1.93
N ILE A 275 -4.91 24.89 -1.39
CA ILE A 275 -4.96 23.45 -1.11
C ILE A 275 -6.00 23.18 -0.03
N CYS A 276 -6.91 22.24 -0.33
CA CYS A 276 -8.06 21.90 0.49
C CYS A 276 -7.67 20.87 1.55
N LEU A 277 -7.94 21.16 2.83
CA LEU A 277 -7.73 20.22 3.93
C LEU A 277 -9.05 19.56 4.34
N VAL A 278 -9.17 18.25 4.09
CA VAL A 278 -10.36 17.44 4.43
C VAL A 278 -10.07 16.45 5.56
N ASP A 279 -11.12 16.04 6.26
CA ASP A 279 -11.04 15.00 7.29
C ASP A 279 -11.24 13.58 6.72
N GLY A 280 -11.32 12.59 7.61
CA GLY A 280 -11.47 11.18 7.27
C GLY A 280 -12.75 10.87 6.50
N ASP A 281 -13.79 11.70 6.64
CA ASP A 281 -15.07 11.56 5.94
C ASP A 281 -15.15 12.45 4.68
N TRP A 282 -14.01 12.98 4.21
CA TRP A 282 -13.92 13.92 3.08
C TRP A 282 -14.66 15.25 3.31
N LYS A 283 -14.83 15.65 4.56
CA LYS A 283 -15.49 16.91 4.90
C LYS A 283 -14.45 18.01 5.08
N ASN A 284 -14.80 19.19 4.57
CA ASN A 284 -14.15 20.42 4.95
C ASN A 284 -14.75 20.92 6.25
N MET A 285 -13.96 21.69 7.02
CA MET A 285 -14.50 22.40 8.17
C MET A 285 -15.52 23.43 7.64
N ALA A 286 -16.79 23.11 7.89
CA ALA A 286 -17.97 23.92 7.58
C ALA A 286 -17.78 25.33 8.11
#